data_AF-A0A3Q0J890-F1
#
_entry.id   AF-A0A3Q0J890-F1
#
_cell.length_a   1.000
_cell.length_b   1.000
_cell.length_c   1.000
_cell.angle_alpha   90.00
_cell.angle_beta   90.00
_cell.angle_gamma   90.00
#
_symmetry.space_group_name_H-M   'P 1'
#
loop_
_entity.id
_entity.type
_entity.pdbx_description
1 polymer ?
#
loop_
_entity_poly.entity_id
_entity_poly.type
_entity_poly.pdbx_seq_one_letter_code
_entity_poly.pdbx_strand_id
1 'polypeptide(L)'
;MDEETTEPKTQFIGQGSHKGKGLAVFTSGGDSPGMNAAVRACVRMGIYLGCKVFFIKEGYQGMVDGGDNIVEANWSSVSSIIHKVGTRILLLP
;
A
#
# COMPACT_ATOMS: atom_id res chain seq x y z
N MET A 1 -29.98 15.44 25.40
CA MET A 1 -29.15 15.51 24.18
C MET A 1 -27.98 14.63 24.52
N ASP A 2 -28.15 13.34 24.26
CA ASP A 2 -27.34 12.32 24.90
C ASP A 2 -26.13 12.09 24.00
N GLU A 3 -24.95 12.41 24.54
CA GLU A 3 -23.66 12.13 23.91
C GLU A 3 -23.49 10.61 23.81
N GLU A 4 -23.70 10.07 22.61
CA GLU A 4 -23.38 8.69 22.29
C GLU A 4 -21.86 8.56 22.15
N THR A 5 -21.20 8.28 23.27
CA THR A 5 -19.78 7.90 23.34
C THR A 5 -19.60 6.58 22.60
N THR A 6 -19.31 6.63 21.30
CA THR A 6 -19.01 5.44 20.51
C THR A 6 -17.67 4.86 20.96
N GLU A 7 -17.72 3.81 21.78
CA GLU A 7 -16.52 3.05 22.11
C GLU A 7 -15.85 2.55 20.83
N PRO A 8 -14.50 2.61 20.72
CA PRO A 8 -13.81 2.09 19.56
C PRO A 8 -14.01 0.58 19.50
N LYS A 9 -14.93 0.13 18.63
CA LYS A 9 -15.12 -1.28 18.31
C LYS A 9 -13.80 -1.80 17.77
N THR A 10 -13.05 -2.52 18.60
CA THR A 10 -11.82 -3.21 18.17
C THR A 10 -12.24 -4.36 17.28
N GLN A 11 -12.38 -4.10 15.97
CA GLN A 11 -12.63 -5.14 14.99
C GLN A 11 -11.31 -5.84 14.68
N PHE A 12 -11.20 -7.09 15.10
CA PHE A 12 -10.11 -7.95 14.67
C PHE A 12 -10.24 -8.20 13.17
N ILE A 13 -9.27 -7.72 12.39
CA ILE A 13 -9.27 -7.92 10.94
C ILE A 13 -8.72 -9.31 10.64
N GLY A 14 -9.60 -10.25 10.30
CA GLY A 14 -9.23 -11.62 9.95
C GLY A 14 -8.44 -11.71 8.64
N GLN A 15 -7.56 -12.70 8.55
CA GLN A 15 -6.85 -13.05 7.31
C GLN A 15 -7.88 -13.32 6.20
N GLY A 16 -7.65 -12.81 5.00
CA GLY A 16 -8.55 -13.03 3.86
C GLY A 16 -9.88 -12.26 3.90
N SER A 17 -10.12 -11.39 4.89
CA SER A 17 -11.36 -10.59 5.01
C SER A 17 -11.66 -9.67 3.82
N HIS A 18 -10.67 -9.37 2.99
CA HIS A 18 -10.78 -8.50 1.81
C HIS A 18 -10.46 -9.24 0.51
N LYS A 19 -10.65 -10.56 0.48
CA LYS A 19 -10.42 -11.40 -0.70
C LYS A 19 -11.20 -10.88 -1.92
N GLY A 20 -10.49 -10.70 -3.03
CA GLY A 20 -11.07 -10.18 -4.29
C GLY A 20 -11.12 -8.66 -4.41
N LYS A 21 -10.71 -7.90 -3.38
CA LYS A 21 -10.52 -6.46 -3.49
C LYS A 21 -9.14 -6.11 -4.06
N GLY A 22 -9.08 -5.01 -4.79
CA GLY A 22 -7.83 -4.42 -5.26
C GLY A 22 -7.35 -3.31 -4.31
N LEU A 23 -6.05 -3.24 -4.06
CA LEU A 23 -5.40 -2.16 -3.32
C LEU A 23 -4.27 -1.61 -4.19
N ALA A 24 -4.27 -0.31 -4.48
CA ALA A 24 -3.17 0.34 -5.19
C ALA A 24 -2.44 1.31 -4.26
N VAL A 25 -1.11 1.31 -4.30
CA VAL A 25 -0.25 2.17 -3.46
C VAL A 25 0.67 2.96 -4.37
N PHE A 26 0.73 4.27 -4.14
CA PHE A 26 1.59 5.19 -4.88
C PHE A 26 2.06 6.32 -3.98
N THR A 27 3.08 7.04 -4.41
CA THR A 27 3.60 8.23 -3.71
C THR A 27 3.59 9.41 -4.67
N SER A 28 2.88 10.48 -4.30
CA SER A 28 2.80 11.71 -5.10
C SER A 28 3.85 12.77 -4.73
N GLY A 29 4.54 12.61 -3.60
CA GLY A 29 5.42 13.63 -3.02
C GLY A 29 6.90 13.29 -3.09
N GLY A 30 7.75 14.24 -2.66
CA GLY A 30 9.20 14.08 -2.60
C GLY A 30 9.65 13.08 -1.54
N ASP A 31 10.85 12.51 -1.74
CA ASP A 31 11.41 11.46 -0.91
C ASP A 31 11.61 11.86 0.55
N SER A 32 11.09 11.03 1.46
CA SER A 32 11.12 11.24 2.90
C SER A 32 11.41 9.92 3.63
N PRO A 33 12.22 9.94 4.70
CA PRO A 33 12.49 8.76 5.50
C PRO A 33 11.19 8.18 6.07
N GLY A 34 10.98 6.88 5.88
CA GLY A 34 9.82 6.14 6.39
C GLY A 34 8.74 5.81 5.36
N MET A 35 8.74 6.44 4.17
CA MET A 35 7.76 6.10 3.13
C MET A 35 7.86 4.64 2.67
N ASN A 36 9.08 4.10 2.54
CA ASN A 36 9.27 2.67 2.24
C ASN A 36 8.70 1.75 3.33
N ALA A 37 8.73 2.17 4.60
CA ALA A 37 8.15 1.40 5.70
C ALA A 37 6.62 1.41 5.62
N ALA A 38 6.01 2.57 5.33
CA ALA A 38 4.57 2.69 5.14
C ALA A 38 4.08 1.84 3.96
N VAL A 39 4.73 1.97 2.79
CA VAL A 39 4.42 1.17 1.60
C VAL A 39 4.52 -0.33 1.92
N ARG A 40 5.59 -0.75 2.59
CA ARG A 40 5.75 -2.15 2.99
C ARG A 40 4.63 -2.62 3.91
N ALA A 41 4.24 -1.81 4.90
CA ALA A 41 3.16 -2.16 5.82
C ALA A 41 1.83 -2.32 5.06
N CYS A 42 1.49 -1.36 4.19
CA CYS A 42 0.27 -1.41 3.37
C CYS A 42 0.24 -2.65 2.48
N VAL A 43 1.35 -2.96 1.79
CA VAL A 43 1.42 -4.13 0.88
C VAL A 43 1.31 -5.44 1.65
N ARG A 44 2.06 -5.60 2.74
CA ARG A 44 2.01 -6.85 3.53
C ARG A 44 0.64 -7.05 4.16
N MET A 45 0.01 -5.97 4.64
CA MET A 45 -1.34 -6.05 5.18
C MET A 45 -2.36 -6.35 4.07
N GLY A 46 -2.27 -5.71 2.91
CA GLY A 46 -3.15 -5.99 1.77
C GLY A 46 -3.09 -7.46 1.34
N ILE A 47 -1.89 -8.02 1.22
CA ILE A 47 -1.70 -9.44 0.91
C ILE A 47 -2.28 -10.33 2.02
N TYR A 48 -2.03 -10.01 3.30
CA TYR A 48 -2.58 -10.75 4.44
C TYR A 48 -4.12 -10.75 4.46
N LEU A 49 -4.74 -9.65 4.06
CA LEU A 49 -6.19 -9.53 3.92
C LEU A 49 -6.75 -10.22 2.68
N GLY A 50 -5.90 -10.79 1.81
CA GLY A 50 -6.30 -11.46 0.57
C GLY A 50 -6.58 -10.51 -0.60
N CYS A 51 -6.19 -9.23 -0.49
CA CYS A 51 -6.31 -8.28 -1.59
C CYS A 51 -5.28 -8.57 -2.68
N LYS A 52 -5.61 -8.22 -3.93
CA LYS A 52 -4.60 -8.01 -4.97
C LYS A 52 -4.01 -6.62 -4.80
N VAL A 53 -2.71 -6.53 -4.57
CA VAL A 53 -2.03 -5.26 -4.30
C VAL A 53 -1.24 -4.83 -5.54
N PHE A 54 -1.25 -3.54 -5.86
CA PHE A 54 -0.57 -2.95 -7.01
C PHE A 54 0.25 -1.73 -6.59
N PHE A 55 1.38 -1.52 -7.25
CA PHE A 55 2.14 -0.28 -7.21
C PHE A 55 1.78 0.57 -8.42
N ILE A 56 1.63 1.88 -8.21
CA ILE A 56 1.52 2.83 -9.31
C ILE A 56 2.80 3.67 -9.34
N LYS A 57 3.52 3.59 -10.46
CA LYS A 57 4.73 4.38 -10.75
C LYS A 57 4.33 5.83 -11.07
N GLU A 58 5.27 6.78 -10.97
CA GLU A 58 5.05 8.20 -11.34
C GLU A 58 3.82 8.89 -10.69
N GLY A 59 3.43 8.40 -9.52
CA GLY A 59 2.34 8.97 -8.72
C GLY A 59 1.01 9.07 -9.48
N TYR A 60 0.44 10.27 -9.53
CA TYR A 60 -0.83 10.50 -10.23
C TYR A 60 -0.72 10.31 -11.74
N GLN A 61 0.44 10.61 -12.33
CA GLN A 61 0.61 10.51 -13.77
C GLN A 61 0.55 9.05 -14.22
N GLY A 62 1.28 8.16 -13.55
CA GLY A 62 1.21 6.73 -13.88
C GLY A 62 -0.14 6.09 -13.55
N MET A 63 -0.95 6.69 -12.66
CA MET A 63 -2.34 6.26 -12.46
C MET A 63 -3.22 6.56 -13.68
N VAL A 64 -3.00 7.73 -14.31
CA VAL A 64 -3.74 8.15 -15.50
C VAL A 64 -3.26 7.38 -16.73
N ASP A 65 -1.95 7.24 -16.89
CA ASP A 65 -1.34 6.56 -18.03
C ASP A 65 -1.64 5.05 -18.01
N GLY A 66 -1.76 4.46 -16.82
CA GLY A 66 -2.04 3.04 -16.65
C GLY A 66 -0.98 2.15 -17.30
N GLY A 67 -1.39 0.94 -17.70
CA GLY A 67 -0.50 -0.02 -18.38
C GLY A 67 0.68 -0.44 -17.51
N ASP A 68 1.89 -0.27 -18.03
CA ASP A 68 3.15 -0.67 -17.38
C ASP A 68 3.47 0.13 -16.10
N ASN A 69 2.75 1.23 -15.87
CA ASN A 69 2.85 2.00 -14.63
C ASN A 69 2.14 1.34 -13.45
N ILE A 70 1.24 0.37 -13.70
CA ILE A 70 0.52 -0.37 -12.65
C ILE A 70 1.11 -1.78 -12.56
N VAL A 71 1.90 -2.05 -11.52
CA VAL A 71 2.61 -3.31 -11.35
C VAL A 71 2.08 -4.07 -10.14
N GLU A 72 1.77 -5.36 -10.31
CA GLU A 72 1.31 -6.19 -9.19
C GLU A 72 2.40 -6.37 -8.14
N ALA A 73 2.04 -6.09 -6.88
CA ALA A 73 2.90 -6.20 -5.72
C ALA A 73 2.79 -7.61 -5.12
N ASN A 74 3.94 -8.26 -4.93
CA ASN A 74 4.04 -9.55 -4.25
C ASN A 74 4.80 -9.41 -2.92
N TRP A 75 4.81 -10.48 -2.11
CA TRP A 75 5.48 -10.44 -0.80
C TRP A 75 6.97 -10.07 -0.90
N SER A 76 7.68 -10.58 -1.92
CA SER A 76 9.09 -10.28 -2.18
C SER A 76 9.34 -8.84 -2.64
N SER A 77 8.37 -8.19 -3.28
CA SER A 77 8.50 -6.85 -3.85
C SER A 77 8.84 -5.77 -2.80
N VAL A 78 8.44 -6.01 -1.55
CA VAL A 78 8.65 -5.11 -0.40
C VAL A 78 9.65 -5.64 0.63
N SER A 79 10.33 -6.77 0.37
CA SER A 79 11.25 -7.38 1.34
C SER A 79 12.53 -6.57 1.55
N SER A 80 13.04 -5.89 0.52
CA SER A 80 14.35 -5.22 0.55
C SER A 80 14.27 -3.68 0.49
N ILE A 81 13.12 -3.10 0.80
CA ILE A 81 12.90 -1.65 0.63
C ILE A 81 13.12 -0.82 1.91
N ILE A 82 13.11 -1.44 3.10
CA ILE A 82 13.22 -0.70 4.38
C ILE A 82 14.58 -0.02 4.55
N HIS A 83 15.67 -0.69 4.16
CA HIS A 83 17.04 -0.20 4.36
C HIS A 83 17.49 0.79 3.26
N LYS A 84 16.64 1.04 2.26
CA LYS A 84 16.97 1.93 1.14
C LYS A 84 16.46 3.33 1.43
N VAL A 85 17.33 4.32 1.26
CA VAL A 85 17.01 5.74 1.30
C VAL A 85 16.11 6.08 0.09
N GLY A 86 15.13 6.97 0.28
CA GLY A 86 14.18 7.39 -0.77
C GLY A 86 12.91 6.54 -0.84
N THR A 87 12.11 6.71 -1.90
CA THR A 87 10.87 5.97 -2.13
C THR A 87 11.03 5.01 -3.30
N ARG A 88 10.97 3.71 -3.05
CA ARG A 88 11.20 2.68 -4.07
C ARG A 88 10.06 2.50 -5.07
N ILE A 89 8.90 3.12 -4.88
CA ILE A 89 7.78 3.05 -5.84
C ILE A 89 8.15 3.72 -7.18
N LEU A 90 8.98 4.77 -7.15
CA LEU A 90 9.42 5.51 -8.33
C LEU A 90 10.52 4.78 -9.14
N LEU A 91 11.16 3.74 -8.59
CA LEU A 91 12.35 3.09 -9.16
C LEU A 91 12.21 1.57 -9.27
N LEU A 92 10.98 1.05 -9.32
CA LEU A 92 10.78 -0.34 -9.72
C LEU A 92 11.09 -0.46 -11.22
N PRO A 93 12.10 -1.26 -11.63
CA PRO A 93 12.34 -1.55 -13.04
C PRO A 93 11.11 -2.17 -13.71
#